data_AF-A0A967CWV5-F1
#
_entry.id   AF-A0A967CWV5-F1
#
_cell.length_a   1.000
_cell.length_b   1.000
_cell.length_c   1.000
_cell.angle_alpha   90.00
_cell.angle_beta   90.00
_cell.angle_gamma   90.00
#
_symmetry.space_group_name_H-M   'P 1'
#
loop_
_entity.id
_entity.type
_entity.pdbx_description
1 polymer ?
#
loop_
_entity_poly.entity_id
_entity_poly.type
_entity_poly.pdbx_seq_one_letter_code
_entity_poly.pdbx_strand_id
1 'polypeptide(L)'
;MKKTNILSLVLIFISISHSSAEKIILSSCENNKDGFLKNEYILDLEQSLMTRNYVFNDKTFKQYKITDLSVKKKNKIERLIYQDGDKILTEKLGYPQFYTQLVFEQDSPEIKIKTVINNEEGINLLSTCKKIERFKEES
;
A
#
# COMPACT_ATOMS: atom_id res chain seq x y z
N MET A 1 52.28 -1.86 -43.52
CA MET A 1 51.58 -1.16 -42.41
C MET A 1 50.12 -1.00 -42.78
N LYS A 2 49.23 -1.88 -42.29
CA LYS A 2 47.78 -1.79 -42.53
C LYS A 2 47.11 -1.16 -41.31
N LYS A 3 46.45 -0.01 -41.54
CA LYS A 3 45.44 0.57 -40.65
C LYS A 3 44.27 -0.39 -40.54
N THR A 4 43.83 -0.68 -39.32
CA THR A 4 42.47 -1.16 -39.07
C THR A 4 41.90 -0.43 -37.87
N ASN A 5 40.93 0.43 -38.19
CA ASN A 5 39.93 1.02 -37.32
C ASN A 5 39.18 -0.07 -36.55
N ILE A 6 39.06 0.07 -35.23
CA ILE A 6 37.92 -0.48 -34.49
C ILE A 6 37.51 0.58 -33.45
N LEU A 7 36.63 1.49 -33.88
CA LEU A 7 35.85 2.33 -32.97
C LEU A 7 34.77 1.42 -32.38
N SER A 8 35.01 0.93 -31.16
CA SER A 8 34.04 0.13 -30.41
C SER A 8 32.88 1.03 -29.97
N LEU A 9 31.84 1.11 -30.79
CA LEU A 9 30.57 1.76 -30.47
C LEU A 9 29.80 0.85 -29.51
N VAL A 10 29.96 1.05 -28.20
CA VAL A 10 29.12 0.42 -27.19
C VAL A 10 27.76 1.09 -27.22
N LEU A 11 26.81 0.50 -27.97
CA LEU A 11 25.39 0.84 -27.87
C LEU A 11 24.86 0.31 -26.53
N ILE A 12 24.83 1.18 -25.52
CA ILE A 12 24.04 0.95 -24.31
C ILE A 12 22.58 1.10 -24.73
N PHE A 13 21.91 -0.03 -24.98
CA PHE A 13 20.46 -0.08 -25.10
C PHE A 13 19.87 0.19 -23.70
N ILE A 14 19.63 1.46 -23.39
CA ILE A 14 18.77 1.84 -22.27
C ILE A 14 17.34 1.51 -22.72
N SER A 15 16.86 0.33 -22.34
CA SER A 15 15.43 0.03 -22.43
C SER A 15 14.69 1.01 -21.54
N ILE A 16 13.96 1.94 -22.17
CA ILE A 16 13.02 2.83 -21.50
C ILE A 16 11.88 1.93 -21.03
N SER A 17 11.91 1.54 -19.76
CA SER A 17 10.78 0.89 -19.11
C SER A 17 9.65 1.94 -19.06
N HIS A 18 8.57 1.75 -19.81
CA HIS A 18 7.34 2.50 -19.57
C HIS A 18 6.82 2.09 -18.19
N SER A 19 7.13 2.89 -17.17
CA SER A 19 6.45 2.79 -15.88
C SER A 19 5.16 3.58 -16.02
N SER A 20 4.02 2.89 -16.06
CA SER A 20 2.74 3.59 -15.92
C SER A 20 2.62 4.04 -14.47
N ALA A 21 2.88 5.32 -14.21
CA ALA A 21 2.60 5.92 -12.91
C ALA A 21 1.10 5.85 -12.66
N GLU A 22 0.72 5.02 -11.69
CA GLU A 22 -0.67 4.77 -11.35
C GLU A 22 -0.90 5.02 -9.86
N LYS A 23 -1.90 5.85 -9.56
CA LYS A 23 -2.38 6.11 -8.21
C LYS A 23 -3.77 5.50 -8.06
N ILE A 24 -3.94 4.69 -7.01
CA ILE A 24 -5.21 4.05 -6.67
C ILE A 24 -5.69 4.61 -5.34
N ILE A 25 -6.89 5.17 -5.30
CA ILE A 25 -7.50 5.70 -4.09
C ILE A 25 -8.68 4.83 -3.70
N LEU A 26 -8.58 4.17 -2.55
CA LEU A 26 -9.69 3.49 -1.91
C LEU A 26 -10.25 4.38 -0.80
N SER A 27 -11.49 4.83 -0.92
CA SER A 27 -12.09 5.78 0.01
C SER A 27 -13.41 5.28 0.62
N SER A 28 -13.83 5.95 1.70
CA SER A 28 -15.01 5.56 2.49
C SER A 28 -14.93 4.11 2.97
N CYS A 29 -13.77 3.72 3.48
CA CYS A 29 -13.50 2.36 3.92
C CYS A 29 -14.06 2.08 5.32
N GLU A 30 -14.94 1.09 5.41
CA GLU A 30 -15.56 0.66 6.66
C GLU A 30 -14.78 -0.50 7.27
N ASN A 31 -14.86 -0.65 8.59
CA ASN A 31 -14.22 -1.71 9.34
C ASN A 31 -15.25 -2.26 10.32
N ASN A 32 -15.18 -3.57 10.60
CA ASN A 32 -16.12 -4.25 11.49
C ASN A 32 -15.92 -3.91 12.98
N LYS A 33 -14.69 -3.55 13.37
CA LYS A 33 -14.29 -3.28 14.75
C LYS A 33 -14.32 -1.79 15.09
N ASP A 34 -13.82 -0.95 14.18
CA ASP A 34 -13.56 0.46 14.40
C ASP A 34 -14.45 1.36 13.53
N GLY A 35 -14.91 2.47 14.11
CA GLY A 35 -15.71 3.47 13.42
C GLY A 35 -14.90 4.69 13.00
N PHE A 36 -15.12 5.15 11.75
CA PHE A 36 -14.38 6.24 11.14
C PHE A 36 -15.31 7.29 10.55
N LEU A 37 -14.94 8.57 10.66
CA LEU A 37 -15.51 9.67 9.88
C LEU A 37 -14.86 9.76 8.49
N LYS A 38 -13.57 9.40 8.41
CA LYS A 38 -12.81 9.24 7.17
C LYS A 38 -11.87 8.06 7.33
N ASN A 39 -11.76 7.23 6.32
CA ASN A 39 -10.77 6.16 6.22
C ASN A 39 -10.50 5.92 4.75
N GLU A 40 -9.28 6.25 4.32
CA GLU A 40 -8.87 6.32 2.93
C GLU A 40 -7.45 5.77 2.80
N TYR A 41 -7.21 5.01 1.75
CA TYR A 41 -5.93 4.44 1.39
C TYR A 41 -5.57 4.93 -0.01
N ILE A 42 -4.37 5.47 -0.14
CA ILE A 42 -3.81 5.98 -1.39
C ILE A 42 -2.62 5.09 -1.70
N LEU A 43 -2.68 4.32 -2.78
CA LEU A 43 -1.57 3.51 -3.29
C LEU A 43 -0.93 4.29 -4.43
N ASP A 44 0.30 4.75 -4.22
CA ASP A 44 1.15 5.36 -5.23
C ASP A 44 2.11 4.29 -5.75
N LEU A 45 1.80 3.70 -6.90
CA LEU A 45 2.58 2.60 -7.46
C LEU A 45 3.91 3.06 -8.03
N GLU A 46 4.00 4.32 -8.46
CA GLU A 46 5.24 4.92 -8.94
C GLU A 46 6.24 5.08 -7.79
N GLN A 47 5.78 5.64 -6.67
CA GLN A 47 6.61 5.84 -5.48
C GLN A 47 6.74 4.58 -4.61
N SER A 48 6.04 3.49 -4.95
CA SER A 48 5.95 2.28 -4.12
C SER A 48 5.52 2.60 -2.68
N LEU A 49 4.57 3.52 -2.52
CA LEU A 49 4.13 4.04 -1.22
C LEU A 49 2.62 3.94 -1.05
N MET A 50 2.18 3.43 0.10
CA MET A 50 0.81 3.54 0.57
C MET A 50 0.70 4.61 1.64
N THR A 51 -0.27 5.51 1.49
CA THR A 51 -0.67 6.47 2.52
C THR A 51 -2.09 6.17 2.97
N ARG A 52 -2.28 5.94 4.28
CA ARG A 52 -3.59 5.84 4.91
C ARG A 52 -3.92 7.12 5.66
N ASN A 53 -5.02 7.77 5.32
CA ASN A 53 -5.56 8.93 6.03
C ASN A 53 -6.86 8.53 6.72
N TYR A 54 -6.92 8.64 8.05
CA TYR A 54 -8.13 8.30 8.79
C TYR A 54 -8.43 9.23 9.96
N VAL A 55 -9.72 9.34 10.25
CA VAL A 55 -10.29 10.11 11.35
C VAL A 55 -11.27 9.21 12.08
N PHE A 56 -11.00 8.92 13.35
CA PHE A 56 -11.92 8.15 14.19
C PHE A 56 -13.22 8.93 14.44
N ASN A 57 -14.34 8.21 14.54
CA ASN A 57 -15.54 8.78 15.13
C ASN A 57 -15.37 8.96 16.66
N ASP A 58 -16.27 9.70 17.29
CA ASP A 58 -16.13 10.02 18.73
C ASP A 58 -16.19 8.79 19.63
N LYS A 59 -16.97 7.76 19.24
CA LYS A 59 -17.10 6.52 20.01
C LYS A 59 -15.75 5.79 20.06
N THR A 60 -15.17 5.48 18.90
CA THR A 60 -13.89 4.77 18.78
C THR A 60 -12.74 5.60 19.35
N PHE A 61 -12.72 6.91 19.10
CA PHE A 61 -11.67 7.78 19.66
C PHE A 61 -11.68 7.79 21.19
N LYS A 62 -12.85 7.97 21.82
CA LYS A 62 -12.97 7.96 23.29
C LYS A 62 -12.57 6.61 23.87
N GLN A 63 -12.97 5.50 23.24
CA GLN A 63 -12.59 4.16 23.68
C GLN A 63 -11.07 3.98 23.70
N TYR A 64 -10.38 4.31 22.61
CA TYR A 64 -8.93 4.16 22.55
C TYR A 64 -8.19 5.17 23.43
N LYS A 65 -8.73 6.38 23.62
CA LYS A 65 -8.12 7.40 24.48
C LYS A 65 -8.05 7.00 25.95
N ILE A 66 -8.97 6.14 26.41
CA ILE A 66 -8.97 5.59 27.78
C ILE A 66 -7.74 4.71 28.01
N THR A 67 -7.37 3.89 27.02
CA THR A 67 -6.24 2.95 27.13
C THR A 67 -4.92 3.54 26.66
N ASP A 68 -4.95 4.49 25.75
CA ASP A 68 -3.75 5.10 25.15
C ASP A 68 -3.91 6.63 25.01
N LEU A 69 -3.18 7.35 25.85
CA LEU A 69 -3.15 8.82 25.86
C LEU A 69 -2.47 9.42 24.64
N SER A 70 -1.68 8.65 23.88
CA SER A 70 -1.02 9.13 22.66
C SER A 70 -1.97 9.17 21.45
N VAL A 71 -3.11 8.49 21.53
CA VAL A 71 -4.09 8.41 20.44
C VAL A 71 -4.54 9.80 20.02
N LYS A 72 -4.47 10.03 18.71
CA LYS A 72 -4.98 11.21 18.02
C LYS A 72 -6.27 10.85 17.28
N LYS A 73 -7.19 11.81 17.15
CA LYS A 73 -8.45 11.62 16.41
C LYS A 73 -8.21 11.54 14.90
N LYS A 74 -7.30 12.36 14.38
CA LYS A 74 -6.87 12.39 12.97
C LYS A 74 -5.46 11.83 12.86
N ASN A 75 -5.27 10.89 11.95
CA ASN A 75 -4.02 10.17 11.76
C ASN A 75 -3.67 10.03 10.28
N LYS A 76 -2.37 9.90 10.02
CA LYS A 76 -1.78 9.60 8.72
C LYS A 76 -0.72 8.51 8.95
N ILE A 77 -0.75 7.46 8.14
CA ILE A 77 0.24 6.37 8.16
C ILE A 77 0.77 6.21 6.75
N GLU A 78 2.07 6.01 6.63
CA GLU A 78 2.74 5.70 5.36
C GLU A 78 3.42 4.34 5.49
N ARG A 79 3.40 3.53 4.43
CA ARG A 79 4.11 2.24 4.35
C ARG A 79 4.59 2.00 2.94
N LEU A 80 5.74 1.36 2.80
CA LEU A 80 6.18 0.89 1.50
C LEU A 80 5.26 -0.22 0.99
N ILE A 81 5.07 -0.27 -0.33
CA ILE A 81 4.32 -1.32 -1.02
C ILE A 81 5.14 -1.96 -2.12
N TYR A 82 4.81 -3.19 -2.47
CA TYR A 82 5.38 -3.91 -3.59
C TYR A 82 4.33 -4.81 -4.25
N GLN A 83 4.55 -5.16 -5.51
CA GLN A 83 3.70 -6.10 -6.24
C GLN A 83 4.14 -7.54 -5.98
N ASP A 84 3.16 -8.42 -5.77
CA ASP A 84 3.32 -9.87 -5.62
C ASP A 84 2.25 -10.55 -6.49
N GLY A 85 2.60 -10.80 -7.76
CA GLY A 85 1.63 -11.17 -8.78
C GLY A 85 0.57 -10.09 -8.96
N ASP A 86 -0.70 -10.48 -8.87
CA ASP A 86 -1.87 -9.59 -9.03
C ASP A 86 -2.23 -8.80 -7.74
N LYS A 87 -1.41 -8.91 -6.70
CA LYS A 87 -1.63 -8.28 -5.40
C LYS A 87 -0.60 -7.19 -5.13
N ILE A 88 -1.02 -6.19 -4.39
CA ILE A 88 -0.14 -5.16 -3.82
C ILE A 88 -0.07 -5.41 -2.32
N LEU A 89 1.12 -5.60 -1.78
CA LEU A 89 1.35 -5.85 -0.36
C LEU A 89 2.09 -4.68 0.25
N THR A 90 1.80 -4.36 1.51
CA THR A 90 2.66 -3.46 2.28
C THR A 90 3.90 -4.19 2.77
N GLU A 91 4.93 -3.45 3.16
CA GLU A 91 6.04 -3.99 3.95
C GLU A 91 5.56 -4.81 5.16
N LYS A 92 6.40 -5.76 5.58
CA LYS A 92 6.15 -6.60 6.76
C LYS A 92 6.36 -5.78 8.01
N LEU A 93 5.31 -5.62 8.81
CA LEU A 93 5.40 -4.98 10.12
C LEU A 93 5.39 -6.02 11.22
N GLY A 94 6.50 -6.10 11.95
CA GLY A 94 6.71 -7.04 13.05
C GLY A 94 8.06 -7.70 12.95
N TYR A 95 8.16 -8.91 13.48
CA TYR A 95 9.37 -9.72 13.48
C TYR A 95 9.27 -10.83 12.44
N PRO A 96 10.39 -11.43 11.99
CA PRO A 96 10.36 -12.52 11.02
C PRO A 96 9.44 -13.69 11.41
N GLN A 97 9.34 -13.98 12.71
CA GLN A 97 8.47 -15.04 13.24
C GLN A 97 7.00 -14.61 13.38
N PHE A 98 6.72 -13.31 13.50
CA PHE A 98 5.35 -12.79 13.60
C PHE A 98 5.23 -11.40 12.99
N TYR A 99 4.52 -11.29 11.86
CA TYR A 99 4.34 -10.01 11.17
C TYR A 99 2.95 -9.87 10.59
N THR A 100 2.60 -8.62 10.27
CA THR A 100 1.37 -8.29 9.55
C THR A 100 1.67 -7.53 8.26
N GLN A 101 0.83 -7.71 7.27
CA GLN A 101 0.85 -6.99 6.00
C GLN A 101 -0.58 -6.67 5.57
N LEU A 102 -0.78 -5.51 4.95
CA LEU A 102 -2.02 -5.29 4.20
C LEU A 102 -1.86 -5.88 2.81
N VAL A 103 -2.96 -6.44 2.31
CA VAL A 103 -3.06 -7.05 0.99
C VAL A 103 -4.19 -6.34 0.26
N PHE A 104 -3.84 -5.79 -0.90
CA PHE A 104 -4.77 -5.16 -1.83
C PHE A 104 -4.80 -6.00 -3.10
N GLU A 105 -5.99 -6.30 -3.58
CA GLU A 105 -6.19 -6.91 -4.90
C GLU A 105 -6.53 -5.82 -5.91
N GLN A 106 -6.08 -6.01 -7.15
CA GLN A 106 -6.35 -5.07 -8.22
C GLN A 106 -7.88 -4.95 -8.42
N ASP A 107 -8.41 -3.72 -8.37
CA ASP A 107 -9.84 -3.40 -8.55
C ASP A 107 -10.80 -3.98 -7.50
N SER A 108 -10.27 -4.44 -6.37
CA SER A 108 -11.09 -4.90 -5.25
C SER A 108 -11.33 -3.80 -4.22
N PRO A 109 -12.58 -3.65 -3.72
CA PRO A 109 -12.87 -2.75 -2.60
C PRO A 109 -12.40 -3.33 -1.27
N GLU A 110 -12.02 -4.61 -1.24
CA GLU A 110 -11.62 -5.30 -0.03
C GLU A 110 -10.14 -5.08 0.27
N ILE A 111 -9.89 -4.67 1.50
CA ILE A 111 -8.55 -4.60 2.07
C ILE A 111 -8.44 -5.74 3.06
N LYS A 112 -7.50 -6.65 2.81
CA LYS A 112 -7.25 -7.80 3.67
C LYS A 112 -6.01 -7.54 4.53
N ILE A 113 -5.97 -8.15 5.70
CA ILE A 113 -4.77 -8.20 6.54
C ILE A 113 -4.27 -9.63 6.56
N LYS A 114 -3.00 -9.80 6.17
CA LYS A 114 -2.25 -11.04 6.32
C LYS A 114 -1.49 -10.95 7.63
N THR A 115 -1.72 -11.92 8.50
CA THR A 115 -0.96 -12.12 9.74
C THR A 115 -0.20 -13.43 9.61
N VAL A 116 1.08 -13.42 9.92
CA VAL A 116 1.91 -14.64 9.96
C VAL A 116 2.40 -14.82 11.38
N ILE A 117 2.30 -16.04 11.91
CA ILE A 117 2.84 -16.43 13.22
C ILE A 117 3.47 -17.81 13.06
N ASN A 118 4.77 -17.96 13.33
CA ASN A 118 5.50 -19.23 13.24
C ASN A 118 5.28 -19.97 11.90
N ASN A 119 5.32 -19.23 10.79
CA ASN A 119 5.05 -19.70 9.42
C ASN A 119 3.60 -20.11 9.12
N GLU A 120 2.68 -20.00 10.08
CA GLU A 120 1.25 -20.12 9.83
C GLU A 120 0.69 -18.79 9.34
N GLU A 121 -0.04 -18.80 8.23
CA GLU A 121 -0.61 -17.60 7.63
C GLU A 121 -2.13 -17.54 7.83
N GLY A 122 -2.61 -16.40 8.33
CA GLY A 122 -4.04 -16.06 8.38
C GLY A 122 -4.32 -14.83 7.55
N ILE A 123 -5.30 -14.90 6.65
CA ILE A 123 -5.76 -13.76 5.86
C ILE A 123 -7.21 -13.47 6.25
N ASN A 124 -7.47 -12.25 6.70
CA ASN A 124 -8.80 -11.81 7.11
C ASN A 124 -9.19 -10.51 6.41
N LEU A 125 -10.48 -10.32 6.16
CA LEU A 125 -11.03 -9.05 5.70
C LEU A 125 -10.84 -8.00 6.81
N LEU A 126 -10.12 -6.92 6.49
CA LEU A 126 -9.90 -5.80 7.40
C LEU A 126 -10.93 -4.71 7.15
N SER A 127 -11.08 -4.30 5.89
CA SER A 127 -11.97 -3.21 5.52
C SER A 127 -12.57 -3.42 4.15
N THR A 128 -13.75 -2.84 3.95
CA THR A 128 -14.39 -2.77 2.63
C THR A 128 -14.61 -1.29 2.29
N CYS A 129 -14.18 -0.88 1.11
CA CYS A 129 -14.26 0.50 0.63
C CYS A 129 -15.41 0.65 -0.34
N LYS A 130 -16.14 1.77 -0.25
CA LYS A 130 -17.29 2.03 -1.12
C LYS A 130 -16.90 2.57 -2.48
N LYS A 131 -15.70 3.15 -2.62
CA LYS A 131 -15.25 3.82 -3.82
C LYS A 131 -13.78 3.51 -4.09
N ILE A 132 -13.48 3.22 -5.35
CA ILE A 132 -12.14 3.01 -5.88
C ILE A 132 -11.97 3.98 -7.05
N GLU A 133 -10.89 4.76 -7.03
CA GLU A 133 -10.54 5.69 -8.11
C GLU A 133 -9.12 5.38 -8.58
N ARG A 134 -8.92 5.37 -9.90
CA ARG A 134 -7.62 5.16 -10.52
C ARG A 134 -7.24 6.36 -11.35
N PHE A 135 -5.99 6.76 -11.21
CA PHE A 135 -5.38 7.84 -11.97
C PHE A 135 -4.15 7.27 -12.63
N LYS A 136 -4.08 7.37 -13.96
CA LYS A 136 -2.87 7.14 -14.72
C LYS A 136 -2.32 8.51 -15.09
N GLU A 137 -1.03 8.73 -14.88
CA GLU A 137 -0.38 9.88 -15.48
C GLU A 137 -0.34 9.69 -17.00
N GLU A 138 -0.79 10.70 -17.74
CA GLU A 138 -0.62 10.75 -19.18
C GLU A 138 0.87 10.95 -19.46
N SER A 139 1.48 9.98 -20.17
CA SER A 139 2.87 10.03 -20.64
C SER A 139 3.00 10.84 -21.92
#